data_AF-A0A5B2VGT7-F1
#
_entry.id   AF-A0A5B2VGT7-F1
#
_cell.length_a   1.000
_cell.length_b   1.000
_cell.length_c   1.000
_cell.angle_alpha   90.00
_cell.angle_beta   90.00
_cell.angle_gamma   90.00
#
_symmetry.space_group_name_H-M   'P 1'
#
loop_
_entity.id
_entity.type
_entity.pdbx_description
1 polymer ?
#
loop_
_entity_poly.entity_id
_entity_poly.type
_entity_poly.pdbx_seq_one_letter_code
_entity_poly.pdbx_strand_id
1 'polypeptide(L)'
;MIDYVWGALAFATPWALGFAGGTEGFLLMFFGVAAFAYSFATDYEWGVIPVLSVPAHLAVDGAGGLFLMAAPWLFGFADRVHWSYLAFGGFSVVASLVTRTKPAGR
;
A
#
# COMPACT_ATOMS: atom_id res chain seq x y z
N MET A 1 8.30 6.98 -5.90
CA MET A 1 7.88 8.34 -5.45
C MET A 1 6.40 8.35 -5.10
N ILE A 2 5.53 7.88 -6.00
CA ILE A 2 4.09 7.72 -5.74
C ILE A 2 3.86 6.91 -4.45
N ASP A 3 4.67 5.89 -4.20
CA ASP A 3 4.53 4.96 -3.08
C ASP A 3 4.72 5.63 -1.71
N TYR A 4 5.62 6.62 -1.63
CA TYR A 4 5.79 7.41 -0.40
C TYR A 4 4.57 8.26 -0.10
N VAL A 5 4.02 8.92 -1.13
CA VAL A 5 2.80 9.72 -1.00
C VAL A 5 1.63 8.81 -0.67
N TRP A 6 1.53 7.66 -1.34
CA TRP A 6 0.46 6.70 -1.15
C TRP A 6 0.48 6.08 0.25
N GLY A 7 1.65 5.67 0.74
CA GLY A 7 1.84 5.17 2.10
C GLY A 7 1.51 6.22 3.15
N ALA A 8 1.93 7.47 2.95
CA ALA A 8 1.59 8.58 3.85
C ALA A 8 0.09 8.88 3.87
N LEU A 9 -0.58 8.83 2.71
CA LEU A 9 -2.04 8.98 2.62
C LEU A 9 -2.77 7.83 3.31
N ALA A 10 -2.34 6.58 3.12
CA ALA A 10 -2.90 5.43 3.80
C ALA A 10 -2.76 5.56 5.33
N PHE A 11 -1.62 6.05 5.80
CA PHE A 11 -1.40 6.33 7.23
C PHE A 11 -2.28 7.46 7.78
N ALA A 12 -2.44 8.55 7.03
CA ALA A 12 -3.23 9.71 7.48
C ALA A 12 -4.74 9.50 7.38
N THR A 13 -5.21 8.65 6.45
CA THR A 13 -6.65 8.47 6.15
C THR A 13 -7.48 8.07 7.37
N PRO A 14 -7.06 7.10 8.21
CA PRO A 14 -7.82 6.74 9.41
C PRO A 14 -8.07 7.89 10.37
N TRP A 15 -7.09 8.79 10.52
CA TRP A 15 -7.23 9.99 11.34
C TRP A 15 -8.17 11.01 10.69
N ALA A 16 -7.98 11.25 9.40
CA ALA A 16 -8.79 12.22 8.65
C ALA A 16 -10.28 11.84 8.57
N LEU A 17 -10.57 10.54 8.50
CA LEU A 17 -11.93 10.00 8.37
C LEU A 17 -12.50 9.47 9.70
N GLY A 18 -11.78 9.63 10.82
CA GLY A 18 -12.30 9.36 12.16
C GLY A 18 -12.43 7.87 12.54
N PHE A 19 -11.67 6.97 11.91
CA PHE A 19 -11.69 5.53 12.22
C PHE A 19 -10.35 4.98 12.75
N ALA A 20 -9.43 5.87 13.15
CA ALA A 20 -8.09 5.50 13.65
C ALA A 20 -8.09 4.59 14.90
N GLY A 21 -9.15 4.60 15.71
CA GLY A 21 -9.21 3.87 16.99
C GLY A 21 -9.53 2.37 16.90
N GLY A 22 -9.89 1.86 15.72
CA GLY A 22 -10.30 0.46 15.52
C GLY A 22 -9.27 -0.39 14.77
N THR A 23 -9.59 -1.68 14.59
CA THR A 23 -8.83 -2.61 13.76
C THR A 23 -8.67 -2.08 12.33
N GLU A 24 -9.72 -1.44 11.82
CA GLU A 24 -9.73 -0.78 10.51
C GLU A 24 -8.71 0.37 10.42
N GLY A 25 -8.54 1.15 11.48
CA GLY A 25 -7.55 2.22 11.51
C GLY A 25 -6.14 1.64 11.55
N PHE A 26 -5.92 0.69 12.46
CA PHE A 26 -4.63 0.03 12.64
C PHE A 26 -4.14 -0.65 11.36
N LEU A 27 -4.98 -1.44 10.70
CA LEU A 27 -4.61 -2.18 9.49
C LEU A 27 -4.20 -1.24 8.35
N LEU A 28 -4.96 -0.17 8.11
CA LEU A 28 -4.64 0.76 7.03
C LEU A 28 -3.39 1.60 7.34
N MET A 29 -3.21 2.01 8.60
CA MET A 29 -1.97 2.67 9.04
C MET A 29 -0.75 1.76 8.89
N PHE A 30 -0.86 0.51 9.32
CA PHE A 30 0.20 -0.49 9.20
C PHE A 30 0.59 -0.70 7.73
N PHE A 31 -0.41 -0.84 6.85
CA PHE A 31 -0.17 -0.93 5.42
C PHE A 31 0.59 0.29 4.89
N GLY A 32 0.17 1.51 5.27
CA GLY A 32 0.82 2.74 4.84
C GLY A 32 2.28 2.84 5.29
N VAL A 33 2.57 2.49 6.55
CA VAL A 33 3.95 2.46 7.09
C VAL A 33 4.79 1.38 6.42
N ALA A 34 4.22 0.18 6.21
CA ALA A 34 4.91 -0.91 5.54
C ALA A 34 5.27 -0.53 4.10
N ALA A 35 4.30 0.00 3.34
CA ALA A 35 4.48 0.53 2.00
C ALA A 35 5.62 1.54 1.94
N PHE A 36 5.54 2.57 2.78
CA PHE A 36 6.58 3.57 2.89
C PHE A 36 7.96 2.95 3.17
N ALA A 37 8.05 2.05 4.15
CA ALA A 37 9.31 1.43 4.57
C ALA A 37 9.94 0.55 3.48
N TYR A 38 9.19 -0.33 2.82
CA TYR A 38 9.77 -1.18 1.77
C TYR A 38 10.05 -0.40 0.48
N SER A 39 9.38 0.73 0.23
CA SER A 39 9.76 1.65 -0.84
C SER A 39 11.18 2.21 -0.65
N PHE A 40 11.62 2.49 0.59
CA PHE A 40 13.03 2.85 0.86
C PHE A 40 14.00 1.71 0.52
N ALA A 41 13.52 0.48 0.68
CA ALA A 41 14.30 -0.73 0.46
C ALA A 41 14.32 -1.20 -1.01
N THR A 42 13.67 -0.48 -1.94
CA THR A 42 13.51 -0.94 -3.33
C THR A 42 14.54 -0.29 -4.25
N ASP A 43 15.09 -1.07 -5.18
CA ASP A 43 16.10 -0.66 -6.15
C ASP A 43 15.50 0.14 -7.32
N TYR A 44 15.15 1.40 -7.03
CA TYR A 44 14.81 2.41 -8.02
C TYR A 44 15.44 3.76 -7.60
N GLU A 45 15.29 4.81 -8.43
CA GLU A 45 15.97 6.12 -8.28
C GLU A 45 15.86 6.77 -6.88
N TRP A 46 14.83 6.43 -6.10
CA TRP A 46 14.59 7.00 -4.77
C TRP A 46 14.71 5.98 -3.63
N GLY A 47 15.21 4.79 -3.93
CA GLY A 47 15.56 3.79 -2.93
C GLY A 47 16.86 4.16 -2.21
N VAL A 48 16.90 3.96 -0.91
CA VAL A 48 18.10 4.22 -0.09
C VAL A 48 18.91 2.93 0.07
N ILE A 49 18.24 1.79 0.25
CA ILE A 49 18.90 0.49 0.43
C ILE A 49 18.30 -0.49 -0.60
N PRO A 50 18.94 -0.74 -1.74
CA PRO A 50 18.35 -1.48 -2.87
C PRO A 50 18.33 -2.99 -2.62
N VAL A 51 17.49 -3.46 -1.69
CA VAL A 51 17.33 -4.87 -1.33
C VAL A 51 16.26 -5.55 -2.19
N LEU A 52 15.17 -4.82 -2.48
CA LEU A 52 14.03 -5.28 -3.25
C LEU A 52 14.16 -4.86 -4.72
N SER A 53 14.02 -5.79 -5.65
CA SER A 53 13.89 -5.44 -7.06
C SER A 53 12.52 -4.79 -7.33
N VAL A 54 12.43 -3.92 -8.35
CA VAL A 54 11.14 -3.31 -8.75
C VAL A 54 10.06 -4.36 -9.05
N PRO A 55 10.32 -5.48 -9.75
CA PRO A 55 9.29 -6.52 -9.91
C PRO A 55 8.81 -7.12 -8.58
N ALA A 56 9.70 -7.33 -7.61
CA ALA A 56 9.33 -7.84 -6.30
C ALA A 56 8.54 -6.80 -5.49
N HIS A 57 8.87 -5.52 -5.59
CA HIS A 57 8.09 -4.41 -5.04
C HIS A 57 6.65 -4.41 -5.57
N LEU A 58 6.47 -4.47 -6.90
CA LEU A 58 5.14 -4.50 -7.51
C LEU A 58 4.36 -5.76 -7.14
N ALA A 59 5.03 -6.91 -6.94
CA ALA A 59 4.38 -8.11 -6.44
C ALA A 59 3.83 -7.93 -5.02
N VAL A 60 4.59 -7.26 -4.14
CA VAL A 60 4.15 -6.91 -2.78
C VAL A 60 2.98 -5.93 -2.83
N ASP A 61 3.04 -4.90 -3.67
CA ASP A 61 1.94 -3.94 -3.86
C ASP A 61 0.65 -4.63 -4.33
N GLY A 62 0.75 -5.49 -5.35
CA GLY A 62 -0.40 -6.20 -5.89
C GLY A 62 -1.03 -7.14 -4.86
N ALA A 63 -0.21 -7.94 -4.17
CA ALA A 63 -0.69 -8.84 -3.12
C ALA A 63 -1.28 -8.09 -1.93
N GLY A 64 -0.60 -7.05 -1.47
CA GLY A 64 -1.06 -6.19 -0.38
C GLY A 64 -2.35 -5.43 -0.74
N GLY A 65 -2.48 -4.99 -1.99
CA GLY A 65 -3.68 -4.34 -2.49
C GLY A 65 -4.88 -5.28 -2.53
N LEU A 66 -4.70 -6.52 -3.01
CA LEU A 66 -5.75 -7.55 -2.94
C LEU A 66 -6.14 -7.86 -1.50
N PHE A 67 -5.16 -7.97 -0.59
CA PHE A 67 -5.41 -8.15 0.83
C PHE A 67 -6.23 -7.01 1.43
N LEU A 68 -5.86 -5.75 1.15
CA LEU A 68 -6.64 -4.58 1.59
C LEU A 68 -8.06 -4.64 1.05
N MET A 69 -8.26 -4.94 -0.24
CA MET A 69 -9.60 -5.07 -0.80
C MET A 69 -10.42 -6.16 -0.11
N ALA A 70 -9.81 -7.24 0.36
CA ALA A 70 -10.53 -8.30 1.09
C ALA A 70 -10.74 -7.97 2.58
N ALA A 71 -9.88 -7.15 3.18
CA ALA A 71 -9.84 -6.91 4.62
C ALA A 71 -11.19 -6.47 5.25
N PRO A 72 -12.00 -5.59 4.65
CA PRO A 72 -13.28 -5.19 5.25
C PRO A 72 -14.21 -6.37 5.52
N TRP A 73 -14.22 -7.36 4.65
CA TRP A 73 -15.02 -8.57 4.80
C TRP A 73 -14.37 -9.58 5.75
N LEU A 74 -13.05 -9.76 5.64
CA LEU A 74 -12.30 -10.72 6.48
C LEU A 74 -12.32 -10.33 7.97
N PHE A 75 -12.34 -9.04 8.27
CA PHE A 75 -12.26 -8.51 9.64
C PHE A 75 -13.57 -7.87 10.12
N GLY A 76 -14.66 -7.96 9.35
CA GLY A 76 -16.00 -7.57 9.79
C GLY A 76 -16.23 -6.06 9.93
N PHE A 77 -15.60 -5.24 9.09
CA PHE A 77 -15.82 -3.79 9.06
C PHE A 77 -16.27 -3.27 7.68
N ALA A 78 -16.76 -4.16 6.82
CA ALA A 78 -17.29 -3.83 5.50
C ALA A 78 -18.35 -2.72 5.55
N ASP A 79 -19.31 -2.76 6.47
CA ASP A 79 -20.41 -1.77 6.52
C ASP A 79 -19.96 -0.35 6.93
N ARG A 80 -18.70 -0.18 7.35
CA ARG A 80 -18.19 1.10 7.89
C ARG A 80 -17.24 1.81 6.95
N VAL A 81 -16.20 1.12 6.47
CA VAL A 81 -15.05 1.77 5.79
C VAL A 81 -14.55 1.02 4.54
N HIS A 82 -15.36 0.14 3.94
CA HIS A 82 -14.95 -0.63 2.76
C HIS A 82 -14.43 0.25 1.61
N TRP A 83 -15.00 1.44 1.39
CA TRP A 83 -14.57 2.32 0.30
C TRP A 83 -13.11 2.77 0.42
N SER A 84 -12.62 3.08 1.63
CA SER A 84 -11.22 3.43 1.84
C SER A 84 -10.32 2.26 1.44
N TYR A 85 -10.66 1.05 1.87
CA TYR A 85 -9.88 -0.16 1.56
C TYR A 85 -9.92 -0.54 0.08
N LEU A 86 -11.08 -0.41 -0.58
CA LEU A 86 -11.21 -0.63 -2.01
C LEU A 86 -10.43 0.39 -2.83
N ALA A 87 -10.43 1.66 -2.42
CA ALA A 87 -9.64 2.71 -3.08
C ALA A 87 -8.14 2.45 -2.89
N PHE A 88 -7.70 2.19 -1.65
CA PHE A 88 -6.29 1.96 -1.34
C PHE A 88 -5.75 0.71 -2.04
N GLY A 89 -6.45 -0.41 -1.87
CA GLY A 89 -6.04 -1.69 -2.44
C GLY A 89 -6.22 -1.74 -3.96
N GLY A 90 -7.32 -1.19 -4.48
CA GLY A 90 -7.58 -1.17 -5.92
C GLY A 90 -6.55 -0.38 -6.69
N PHE A 91 -6.14 0.79 -6.19
CA PHE A 91 -5.03 1.53 -6.78
C PHE A 91 -3.73 0.73 -6.76
N SER A 92 -3.35 0.12 -5.63
CA SER A 92 -2.11 -0.68 -5.53
C SER A 92 -2.11 -1.85 -6.52
N VAL A 93 -3.24 -2.53 -6.68
CA VAL A 93 -3.40 -3.59 -7.70
C VAL A 93 -3.24 -3.03 -9.11
N VAL A 94 -3.98 -1.98 -9.46
CA VAL A 94 -3.91 -1.39 -10.80
C VAL A 94 -2.50 -0.90 -11.09
N ALA A 95 -1.89 -0.16 -10.17
CA ALA A 95 -0.53 0.34 -10.28
C ALA A 95 0.48 -0.80 -10.50
N SER A 96 0.37 -1.90 -9.75
CA SER A 96 1.24 -3.07 -9.92
C SER A 96 1.15 -3.72 -11.30
N LEU A 97 -0.04 -3.69 -11.92
CA LEU A 97 -0.32 -4.33 -13.21
C LEU A 97 0.06 -3.45 -14.40
N VAL A 98 -0.09 -2.13 -14.28
CA VAL A 98 0.15 -1.19 -15.40
C VAL A 98 1.55 -0.59 -15.39
N THR A 99 2.29 -0.74 -14.29
CA THR A 99 3.67 -0.23 -14.19
C THR A 99 4.62 -1.10 -15.00
N ARG A 100 5.30 -0.48 -15.97
CA ARG A 100 6.34 -1.15 -16.74
C ARG A 100 7.63 -1.24 -15.95
N THR A 101 8.11 -2.45 -15.73
CA THR A 101 9.42 -2.70 -15.16
C THR A 101 10.49 -2.48 -16.22
N LYS A 102 11.45 -1.60 -15.95
CA LYS A 102 12.73 -1.61 -16.67
C LYS A 102 13.71 -2.44 -15.83
N PRO A 103 14.57 -3.28 -16.44
CA PRO A 103 15.66 -3.91 -15.72
C PRO A 103 16.49 -2.83 -15.01
N ALA A 104 16.90 -3.10 -13.77
CA ALA A 104 17.83 -2.23 -13.06
C ALA A 104 19.18 -2.25 -13.79
N GLY A 105 19.35 -1.31 -14.73
CA GLY A 105 20.64 -0.98 -15.29
C GLY A 105 21.34 -0.06 -14.30
N ARG A 106 22.13 -0.63 -13.41
CA ARG A 106 23.18 0.11 -12.71
C ARG A 106 24.48 0.00 -13.50
#